data_AF-A0A085EX17-F1
#
_entry.id   AF-A0A085EX17-F1
#
_cell.length_a   1.000
_cell.length_b   1.000
_cell.length_c   1.000
_cell.angle_alpha   90.00
_cell.angle_beta   90.00
_cell.angle_gamma   90.00
#
_symmetry.space_group_name_H-M   'P 1'
#
loop_
_entity.id
_entity.type
_entity.pdbx_description
1 polymer ?
#
loop_
_entity_poly.entity_id
_entity_poly.type
_entity_poly.pdbx_seq_one_letter_code
_entity_poly.pdbx_strand_id
1 'polypeptide(L)'
;MTEPADPPRLSNNGPPLDDDPRPWGAKGIGTYFEWAAAQKQAFDVPYDIALLRARRAEKLGLTYDEYSLEILERGRFLNAEDAERIAAIKRRRPL
;
A
#
# COMPACT_ATOMS: atom_id res chain seq x y z
N MET A 1 -28.52 7.09 -24.89
CA MET A 1 -28.16 7.32 -23.48
C MET A 1 -26.68 7.02 -23.38
N THR A 2 -25.85 8.04 -23.36
CA THR A 2 -24.39 7.90 -23.28
C THR A 2 -24.03 7.95 -21.81
N GLU A 3 -23.43 6.88 -21.27
CA GLU A 3 -22.88 6.88 -19.91
C GLU A 3 -21.87 8.04 -19.75
N PRO A 4 -21.86 8.74 -18.62
CA PRO A 4 -20.81 9.72 -18.35
C PRO A 4 -19.48 8.98 -18.21
N ALA A 5 -18.47 9.43 -18.95
CA ALA A 5 -17.11 8.89 -18.86
C ALA A 5 -16.59 9.02 -17.42
N ASP A 6 -16.10 7.91 -16.87
CA ASP A 6 -15.41 7.85 -15.58
C ASP A 6 -14.32 8.95 -15.55
N PRO A 7 -14.22 9.76 -14.49
CA PRO A 7 -13.16 10.77 -14.40
C PRO A 7 -11.81 10.06 -14.55
N PRO A 8 -10.84 10.65 -15.25
CA PRO A 8 -9.55 10.01 -15.46
C PRO A 8 -8.96 9.67 -14.10
N ARG A 9 -8.82 8.36 -13.81
CA ARG A 9 -8.09 7.89 -12.64
C ARG A 9 -6.73 8.59 -12.69
N LEU A 10 -6.43 9.39 -11.67
CA LEU A 10 -5.13 10.06 -11.53
C LEU A 10 -4.05 8.98 -11.51
N SER A 11 -3.47 8.71 -12.68
CA SER A 11 -2.36 7.78 -12.84
C SER A 11 -1.08 8.55 -12.53
N ASN A 12 -0.22 7.96 -11.72
CA ASN A 12 1.11 8.50 -11.44
C ASN A 12 2.12 8.23 -12.58
N ASN A 13 1.63 7.99 -13.80
CA ASN A 13 2.41 7.58 -14.98
C ASN A 13 3.25 6.31 -14.77
N GLY A 14 2.84 5.46 -13.80
CA GLY A 14 3.44 4.15 -13.60
C GLY A 14 3.08 3.14 -14.68
N PRO A 15 3.77 1.98 -14.69
CA PRO A 15 3.38 0.86 -15.55
C PRO A 15 1.92 0.47 -15.29
N PRO A 16 1.22 -0.06 -16.31
CA PRO A 16 -0.12 -0.64 -16.13
C PRO A 16 -0.13 -1.67 -14.99
N LEU A 17 -1.26 -1.79 -14.28
CA LEU A 17 -1.44 -2.78 -13.20
C LEU A 17 -1.70 -4.20 -13.74
N ASP A 18 -1.68 -4.37 -15.06
CA ASP A 18 -1.92 -5.62 -15.77
C ASP A 18 -0.80 -6.64 -15.44
N ASP A 19 -1.13 -7.93 -15.41
CA ASP A 19 -0.19 -9.03 -15.15
C ASP A 19 0.74 -9.28 -16.36
N ASP A 20 1.60 -8.30 -16.68
CA ASP A 20 2.67 -8.45 -17.65
C ASP A 20 3.92 -9.03 -16.96
N PRO A 21 4.61 -10.03 -17.54
CA PRO A 21 5.84 -10.57 -16.96
C PRO A 21 7.00 -9.55 -16.92
N ARG A 22 6.90 -8.44 -17.65
CA ARG A 22 7.88 -7.36 -17.65
C ARG A 22 7.49 -6.31 -16.61
N PRO A 23 8.44 -5.82 -15.80
CA PRO A 23 8.12 -4.87 -14.74
C PRO A 23 7.66 -3.50 -15.24
N TRP A 24 7.95 -3.14 -16.51
CA TRP A 24 7.47 -1.93 -17.17
C TRP A 24 6.16 -2.12 -17.97
N GLY A 25 5.59 -3.33 -17.99
CA GLY A 25 4.33 -3.62 -18.66
C GLY A 25 4.35 -3.52 -20.19
N ALA A 26 3.16 -3.65 -20.79
CA ALA A 26 2.98 -3.68 -22.24
C ALA A 26 3.27 -2.34 -22.95
N LYS A 27 3.35 -1.24 -22.20
CA LYS A 27 3.60 0.12 -22.73
C LYS A 27 5.09 0.42 -22.98
N GLY A 28 5.98 -0.55 -22.75
CA GLY A 28 7.41 -0.41 -22.95
C GLY A 28 8.13 0.26 -21.78
N ILE A 29 9.46 0.32 -21.86
CA ILE A 29 10.31 0.72 -20.71
C ILE A 29 10.15 2.19 -20.31
N GLY A 30 9.79 3.07 -21.26
CA GLY A 30 9.32 4.45 -21.02
C GLY A 30 9.98 5.16 -19.83
N THR A 31 9.15 5.72 -18.94
CA THR A 31 9.52 6.39 -17.69
C THR A 31 9.57 5.44 -16.48
N TYR A 32 9.77 4.14 -16.72
CA TYR A 32 9.67 3.12 -15.67
C TYR A 32 10.67 3.34 -14.54
N PHE A 33 11.92 3.68 -14.87
CA PHE A 33 12.97 3.84 -13.86
C PHE A 33 12.76 5.09 -13.02
N GLU A 34 12.32 6.20 -13.62
CA GLU A 34 11.96 7.42 -12.90
C GLU A 34 10.76 7.18 -11.98
N TRP A 35 9.74 6.48 -12.47
CA TRP A 35 8.60 6.09 -11.66
C TRP A 35 9.01 5.16 -10.51
N ALA A 36 9.83 4.14 -10.77
CA ALA A 36 10.27 3.19 -9.74
C ALA A 36 11.12 3.87 -8.66
N ALA A 37 11.99 4.81 -9.05
CA ALA A 37 12.76 5.62 -8.11
C ALA A 37 11.85 6.53 -7.28
N ALA A 38 10.91 7.22 -7.92
CA ALA A 38 9.94 8.08 -7.23
C ALA A 38 9.03 7.29 -6.29
N GLN A 39 8.57 6.10 -6.71
CA GLN A 39 7.80 5.19 -5.88
C GLN A 39 8.62 4.78 -4.66
N LYS A 40 9.85 4.28 -4.85
CA LYS A 40 10.72 3.88 -3.74
C LYS A 40 10.92 5.03 -2.76
N GLN A 41 11.13 6.25 -3.25
CA GLN A 41 11.29 7.44 -2.42
C GLN A 41 10.00 7.83 -1.68
N ALA A 42 8.84 7.74 -2.34
CA ALA A 42 7.55 8.07 -1.74
C ALA A 42 7.15 7.11 -0.62
N PHE A 43 7.57 5.85 -0.72
CA PHE A 43 7.35 4.82 0.30
C PHE A 43 8.56 4.62 1.22
N ASP A 44 9.60 5.44 1.11
CA ASP A 44 10.73 5.41 2.04
C ASP A 44 10.28 5.93 3.40
N VAL A 45 10.61 5.18 4.45
CA VAL A 45 10.16 5.48 5.81
C VAL A 45 11.40 5.60 6.69
N PRO A 46 11.56 6.70 7.44
CA PRO A 46 12.67 6.84 8.38
C PRO A 46 12.73 5.65 9.34
N TYR A 47 13.95 5.17 9.62
CA TYR A 47 14.18 3.96 10.42
C TYR A 47 13.39 3.95 11.74
N ASP A 48 13.42 5.06 12.48
CA ASP A 48 12.73 5.17 13.77
C ASP A 48 11.20 5.03 13.64
N ILE A 49 10.64 5.50 12.53
CA ILE A 49 9.21 5.36 12.24
C ILE A 49 8.87 3.92 11.88
N ALA A 50 9.71 3.25 11.08
CA ALA A 50 9.54 1.83 10.78
C ALA A 50 9.62 0.98 12.06
N LEU A 51 10.59 1.27 12.94
CA LEU A 51 10.74 0.58 14.23
C LEU A 51 9.55 0.84 15.16
N LEU A 52 9.05 2.08 15.22
CA LEU A 52 7.84 2.42 15.98
C LEU A 52 6.63 1.62 15.48
N ARG A 53 6.42 1.55 14.16
CA ARG A 53 5.32 0.78 13.55
C ARG A 53 5.46 -0.70 13.84
N ALA A 54 6.66 -1.27 13.74
CA ALA A 54 6.92 -2.68 14.05
C ALA A 54 6.59 -3.02 15.52
N ARG A 55 7.05 -2.19 16.47
CA ARG A 55 6.74 -2.37 17.90
C ARG A 55 5.25 -2.27 18.20
N ARG A 56 4.53 -1.40 17.50
CA ARG A 56 3.07 -1.28 17.67
C ARG A 56 2.34 -2.48 17.07
N ALA A 57 2.75 -2.92 15.89
CA ALA A 57 2.21 -4.12 15.25
C ALA A 57 2.36 -5.33 16.18
N GLU A 58 3.56 -5.54 16.74
CA GLU A 58 3.86 -6.62 17.68
C GLU A 58 2.94 -6.59 18.90
N LYS A 59 2.77 -5.43 19.55
CA LYS A 59 1.86 -5.26 20.69
C LYS A 59 0.41 -5.64 20.38
N LEU A 60 -0.03 -5.47 19.14
CA LEU A 60 -1.38 -5.80 18.68
C LEU A 60 -1.48 -7.22 18.09
N GLY A 61 -0.35 -7.93 17.98
CA GLY A 61 -0.24 -9.23 17.31
C GLY A 61 -0.51 -9.16 15.80
N LEU A 62 -0.22 -8.01 15.19
CA LEU A 62 -0.28 -7.77 13.75
C LEU A 62 1.13 -7.88 13.13
N THR A 63 1.18 -8.15 11.83
CA THR A 63 2.43 -7.98 11.08
C THR A 63 2.70 -6.49 10.82
N TYR A 64 3.95 -6.15 10.50
CA TYR A 64 4.32 -4.78 10.13
C TYR A 64 3.46 -4.25 8.97
N ASP A 65 3.23 -5.09 7.95
CA ASP A 65 2.44 -4.72 6.78
C ASP A 65 0.96 -4.52 7.12
N GLU A 66 0.38 -5.42 7.91
CA GLU A 66 -1.00 -5.29 8.38
C GLU A 66 -1.23 -3.97 9.14
N TYR A 67 -0.29 -3.60 10.02
CA TYR A 67 -0.36 -2.32 10.74
C TYR A 67 -0.11 -1.11 9.83
N SER A 68 0.87 -1.21 8.93
CA SER A 68 1.25 -0.12 8.04
C SER A 68 0.16 0.20 7.01
N LEU A 69 -0.55 -0.81 6.49
CA LEU A 69 -1.67 -0.60 5.56
C LEU A 69 -2.85 0.14 6.21
N GLU A 70 -3.09 -0.04 7.51
CA GLU A 70 -4.11 0.76 8.21
C GLU A 70 -3.75 2.24 8.27
N ILE A 71 -2.46 2.56 8.35
CA ILE A 71 -2.00 3.95 8.29
C ILE A 71 -2.06 4.46 6.86
N LEU A 72 -1.51 3.73 5.89
CA LEU A 72 -1.31 4.22 4.53
C LEU A 72 -2.61 4.25 3.71
N GLU A 73 -3.49 3.25 3.84
CA GLU A 73 -4.74 3.20 3.09
C GLU A 73 -5.90 3.90 3.81
N ARG A 74 -5.94 3.81 5.14
CA ARG A 74 -7.10 4.23 5.96
C ARG A 74 -6.81 5.43 6.85
N GLY A 75 -5.56 5.87 6.96
CA GLY A 75 -5.16 6.95 7.84
C GLY A 75 -5.35 6.64 9.33
N ARG A 76 -5.46 5.36 9.72
CA ARG A 76 -5.78 4.95 11.09
C ARG A 76 -4.58 4.36 11.80
N PHE A 77 -4.22 4.97 12.93
CA PHE A 77 -3.25 4.40 13.86
C PHE A 77 -3.96 3.47 14.84
N LEU A 78 -3.79 2.16 14.67
CA LEU A 78 -4.42 1.19 15.58
C LEU A 78 -3.80 1.23 16.98
N ASN A 79 -4.65 1.01 17.98
CA ASN A 79 -4.30 0.80 19.38
C ASN A 79 -5.09 -0.40 19.97
N ALA A 80 -4.96 -0.66 21.27
CA ALA A 80 -5.59 -1.81 21.92
C ALA A 80 -7.13 -1.76 21.97
N GLU A 81 -7.73 -0.56 21.89
CA GLU A 81 -9.18 -0.36 21.87
C GLU A 81 -9.80 -0.73 20.52
N ASP A 82 -8.99 -0.81 19.45
CA ASP A 82 -9.44 -1.20 18.09
C ASP A 82 -9.61 -2.73 17.92
N ALA A 83 -10.05 -3.42 18.99
CA ALA A 83 -10.06 -4.89 19.06
C ALA A 83 -10.84 -5.54 17.92
N GLU A 84 -12.00 -4.99 17.54
CA GLU A 84 -12.82 -5.51 16.45
C GLU A 84 -12.10 -5.41 15.09
N ARG A 85 -11.42 -4.28 14.83
CA ARG A 85 -10.67 -4.07 13.59
C ARG A 85 -9.47 -5.00 13.53
N ILE A 86 -8.74 -5.13 14.63
CA ILE A 86 -7.61 -6.05 14.76
C ILE A 86 -8.06 -7.49 14.49
N ALA A 87 -9.18 -7.92 15.07
CA ALA A 87 -9.75 -9.24 14.83
C ALA A 87 -10.18 -9.43 13.37
N ALA A 88 -10.74 -8.40 12.72
CA ALA A 88 -11.09 -8.43 11.30
C ALA A 88 -9.85 -8.58 10.39
N ILE A 89 -8.75 -7.90 10.71
CA ILE A 89 -7.48 -8.03 9.98
C ILE A 89 -6.95 -9.46 10.11
N LYS A 90 -6.85 -9.98 11.33
CA LYS A 90 -6.33 -11.35 11.59
C LYS A 90 -7.12 -12.44 10.87
N ARG A 91 -8.45 -12.28 10.75
CA ARG A 91 -9.33 -13.23 10.03
C ARG A 91 -9.09 -13.28 8.52
N ARG A 92 -8.47 -12.26 7.92
CA ARG A 92 -8.19 -12.19 6.48
C ARG A 92 -6.86 -12.82 6.09
N ARG A 93 -6.08 -13.32 7.05
CA ARG A 93 -4.81 -13.98 6.76
C ARG A 93 -5.06 -15.20 5.87
N PRO A 94 -4.26 -15.40 4.81
CA PRO A 94 -4.31 -16.64 4.05
C PRO A 94 -3.96 -17.81 4.99
N LEU A 95 -4.65 -18.94 4.79
CA LEU A 95 -4.42 -20.19 5.52
C LEU A 95 -3.07 -20.82 5.16
#